data_AF-A0A1V5W6Q1-F1
#
_entry.id   AF-A0A1V5W6Q1-F1
#
_cell.length_a   1.000
_cell.length_b   1.000
_cell.length_c   1.000
_cell.angle_alpha   90.00
_cell.angle_beta   90.00
_cell.angle_gamma   90.00
#
_symmetry.space_group_name_H-M   'P 1'
#
loop_
_entity.id
_entity.type
_entity.pdbx_description
1 polymer ?
#
loop_
_entity_poly.entity_id
_entity_poly.type
_entity_poly.pdbx_seq_one_letter_code
_entity_poly.pdbx_strand_id
1 'polypeptide(L)'
;MKYNIGEQLNESNFQDLTAYMYQKINNKPLHATMSKAGKILEVKNLDSIIDTLVEENKHVPKESKEYAKKWLVESHFNPKRMNDNLILVYPEYPVSNGDTWTIFAEFESGNPSKMSTVYEIIEITSDFAIIKSSTKFERIDVNTIENYFSMQIKFNVTVTSITEMKVDLHTGWIIDAKIYSEQNGVMYLKNSSKDTKIEKLPYCVLKEVAITN
;
A
#
# COMPACT_ATOMS: atom_id res chain seq x y z
N MET A 1 -2.77 22.78 -18.12
CA MET A 1 -1.67 22.13 -18.84
C MET A 1 -2.25 21.61 -20.17
N LYS A 2 -1.60 21.86 -21.31
CA LYS A 2 -2.05 21.31 -22.60
C LYS A 2 -1.38 19.94 -22.78
N TYR A 3 -2.17 18.87 -22.81
CA TYR A 3 -1.69 17.51 -23.04
C TYR A 3 -1.48 17.30 -24.53
N ASN A 4 -0.34 16.75 -24.94
CA ASN A 4 -0.03 16.51 -26.34
C ASN A 4 -0.31 15.04 -26.66
N ILE A 5 -1.56 14.76 -27.01
CA ILE A 5 -2.05 13.40 -27.21
C ILE A 5 -2.11 13.15 -28.72
N GLY A 6 -1.04 12.62 -29.29
CA GLY A 6 -0.90 12.37 -30.74
C GLY A 6 -1.52 11.06 -31.23
N GLU A 7 -1.51 10.87 -32.56
CA GLU A 7 -2.16 9.77 -33.29
C GLU A 7 -1.54 8.38 -33.08
N GLN A 8 -0.35 8.30 -32.48
CA GLN A 8 0.29 7.04 -32.07
C GLN A 8 0.78 7.16 -30.62
N LEU A 9 0.61 6.09 -29.83
CA LEU A 9 1.18 6.01 -28.49
C LEU A 9 2.70 5.92 -28.58
N ASN A 10 3.36 6.97 -28.08
CA ASN A 10 4.76 6.91 -27.65
C ASN A 10 4.80 7.15 -26.13
N GLU A 11 5.97 6.98 -25.52
CA GLU A 11 6.15 7.12 -24.07
C GLU A 11 5.66 8.49 -23.53
N SER A 12 5.89 9.57 -24.28
CA SER A 12 5.42 10.93 -23.94
C SER A 12 3.90 11.05 -23.99
N ASN A 13 3.26 10.53 -25.03
CA ASN A 13 1.80 10.58 -25.20
C ASN A 13 1.09 9.66 -24.19
N PHE A 14 1.73 8.58 -23.76
CA PHE A 14 1.22 7.70 -22.69
C PHE A 14 1.25 8.39 -21.32
N GLN A 15 2.35 9.07 -20.99
CA GLN A 15 2.47 9.84 -19.75
C GLN A 15 1.44 10.98 -19.70
N ASP A 16 1.22 11.67 -20.83
CA ASP A 16 0.20 12.72 -20.92
C ASP A 16 -1.23 12.18 -20.75
N LEU A 17 -1.55 11.03 -21.39
CA LEU A 17 -2.85 10.38 -21.26
C LEU A 17 -3.10 9.90 -19.81
N THR A 18 -2.11 9.28 -19.18
CA THR A 18 -2.23 8.81 -17.79
C THR A 18 -2.36 9.98 -16.80
N ALA A 19 -1.56 11.04 -16.95
CA ALA A 19 -1.70 12.26 -16.16
C ALA A 19 -3.07 12.92 -16.32
N TYR A 20 -3.61 12.96 -17.55
CA TYR A 20 -4.98 13.43 -17.83
C TYR A 20 -6.02 12.58 -17.10
N MET A 21 -5.94 11.25 -17.20
CA MET A 21 -6.88 10.33 -16.54
C MET A 21 -6.83 10.51 -15.01
N TYR A 22 -5.65 10.62 -14.40
CA TYR A 22 -5.52 10.90 -12.96
C TYR A 22 -6.20 12.19 -12.54
N GLN A 23 -5.96 13.27 -13.29
CA GLN A 23 -6.59 14.56 -12.99
C GLN A 23 -8.12 14.45 -13.01
N LYS A 24 -8.66 13.63 -13.91
CA LYS A 24 -10.10 13.53 -14.12
C LYS A 24 -10.80 12.51 -13.22
N ILE A 25 -10.06 11.55 -12.66
CA ILE A 25 -10.55 10.67 -11.58
C ILE A 25 -10.72 11.45 -10.28
N ASN A 26 -9.99 12.55 -10.07
CA ASN A 26 -10.16 13.38 -8.88
C ASN A 26 -11.64 13.76 -8.69
N ASN A 27 -12.14 13.58 -7.46
CA ASN A 27 -13.51 13.83 -7.04
C ASN A 27 -14.58 12.94 -7.69
N LYS A 28 -14.20 11.86 -8.40
CA LYS A 28 -15.16 10.82 -8.82
C LYS A 28 -15.37 9.84 -7.67
N PRO A 29 -16.61 9.62 -7.19
CA PRO A 29 -16.87 8.66 -6.13
C PRO A 29 -16.57 7.25 -6.63
N LEU A 30 -15.72 6.55 -5.89
CA LEU A 30 -15.47 5.12 -6.08
C LEU A 30 -16.22 4.35 -4.99
N HIS A 31 -16.85 3.26 -5.39
CA HIS A 31 -17.58 2.41 -4.47
C HIS A 31 -16.82 1.10 -4.31
N ALA A 32 -16.28 0.86 -3.12
CA ALA A 32 -15.64 -0.41 -2.79
C ALA A 32 -16.56 -1.26 -1.92
N THR A 33 -16.65 -2.55 -2.21
CA THR A 33 -17.22 -3.54 -1.29
C THR A 33 -16.08 -4.12 -0.46
N MET A 34 -16.20 -4.10 0.86
CA MET A 34 -15.19 -4.66 1.78
C MET A 34 -15.75 -5.85 2.54
N SER A 35 -14.86 -6.79 2.91
CA SER A 35 -15.16 -7.82 3.88
C SER A 35 -15.26 -7.22 5.29
N LYS A 36 -15.83 -7.99 6.24
CA LYS A 36 -15.84 -7.59 7.66
C LYS A 36 -14.43 -7.46 8.25
N ALA A 37 -13.44 -8.11 7.63
CA ALA A 37 -12.03 -8.01 7.99
C ALA A 37 -11.32 -6.79 7.36
N GLY A 38 -12.05 -5.92 6.65
CA GLY A 38 -11.49 -4.73 6.01
C GLY A 38 -10.82 -4.97 4.65
N LYS A 39 -10.92 -6.17 4.08
CA LYS A 39 -10.37 -6.46 2.74
C LYS A 39 -11.30 -5.92 1.66
N ILE A 40 -10.82 -5.10 0.75
CA ILE A 40 -11.54 -4.74 -0.47
C ILE A 40 -11.71 -6.00 -1.32
N LEU A 41 -12.96 -6.33 -1.63
CA LEU A 41 -13.37 -7.45 -2.46
C LEU A 41 -13.60 -7.01 -3.92
N GLU A 42 -14.15 -5.82 -4.11
CA GLU A 42 -14.57 -5.31 -5.41
C GLU A 42 -14.55 -3.78 -5.41
N VAL A 43 -14.22 -3.18 -6.56
CA VAL A 43 -14.39 -1.74 -6.82
C VAL A 43 -15.37 -1.58 -7.98
N LYS A 44 -16.52 -0.96 -7.73
CA LYS A 44 -17.59 -0.72 -8.69
C LYS A 44 -17.44 0.63 -9.38
N ASN A 45 -18.03 0.74 -10.56
CA ASN A 45 -18.10 1.95 -11.40
C ASN A 45 -16.74 2.45 -11.95
N LEU A 46 -15.66 1.69 -11.77
CA LEU A 46 -14.36 2.08 -12.28
C LEU A 46 -14.33 2.07 -13.81
N ASP A 47 -14.88 1.02 -14.43
CA ASP A 47 -14.93 0.91 -15.89
C ASP A 47 -15.67 2.08 -16.52
N SER A 48 -16.84 2.45 -16.00
CA SER A 48 -17.62 3.55 -16.55
C SER A 48 -16.94 4.91 -16.38
N ILE A 49 -16.24 5.13 -15.25
CA ILE A 49 -15.41 6.33 -15.06
C ILE A 49 -14.32 6.35 -16.11
N ILE A 50 -13.53 5.28 -16.23
CA ILE A 50 -12.40 5.23 -17.16
C ILE A 50 -12.86 5.34 -18.62
N ASP A 51 -13.93 4.63 -18.99
CA ASP A 51 -14.50 4.66 -20.34
C ASP A 51 -14.93 6.08 -20.70
N THR A 52 -15.57 6.81 -19.78
CA THR A 52 -15.92 8.23 -20.00
C THR A 52 -14.69 9.09 -20.26
N LEU A 53 -13.63 8.94 -19.46
CA LEU A 53 -12.40 9.75 -19.60
C LEU A 53 -11.66 9.51 -20.92
N VAL A 54 -11.75 8.27 -21.38
CA VAL A 54 -11.12 7.77 -22.57
C VAL A 54 -11.94 8.12 -23.83
N GLU A 55 -13.27 8.12 -23.75
CA GLU A 55 -14.17 8.53 -24.83
C GLU A 55 -14.17 10.05 -25.08
N GLU A 56 -14.01 10.85 -24.03
CA GLU A 56 -13.82 12.31 -24.15
C GLU A 56 -12.62 12.67 -25.05
N ASN A 57 -11.63 11.77 -25.14
CA ASN A 57 -10.43 11.99 -25.93
C ASN A 57 -10.53 11.32 -27.32
N LYS A 58 -11.08 12.06 -28.29
CA LYS A 58 -11.30 11.56 -29.66
C LYS A 58 -10.01 11.30 -30.46
N HIS A 59 -8.87 11.83 -30.01
CA HIS A 59 -7.59 11.76 -30.72
C HIS A 59 -6.74 10.54 -30.36
N VAL A 60 -7.14 9.75 -29.36
CA VAL A 60 -6.41 8.55 -28.94
C VAL A 60 -6.90 7.32 -29.73
N PRO A 61 -6.00 6.52 -30.31
CA PRO A 61 -6.37 5.25 -30.95
C PRO A 61 -7.02 4.27 -29.97
N LYS A 62 -7.97 3.45 -30.44
CA LYS A 62 -8.71 2.49 -29.58
C LYS A 62 -7.79 1.54 -28.80
N GLU A 63 -6.73 1.04 -29.42
CA GLU A 63 -5.78 0.14 -28.75
C GLU A 63 -5.05 0.83 -27.58
N SER A 64 -4.71 2.10 -27.77
CA SER A 64 -4.09 2.95 -26.77
C SER A 64 -4.99 3.22 -25.57
N LYS A 65 -6.29 3.37 -25.85
CA LYS A 65 -7.36 3.53 -24.86
C LYS A 65 -7.49 2.29 -23.96
N GLU A 66 -7.55 1.11 -24.55
CA GLU A 66 -7.62 -0.17 -23.83
C GLU A 66 -6.37 -0.43 -22.98
N TYR A 67 -5.19 -0.15 -23.52
CA TYR A 67 -3.93 -0.31 -22.79
C TYR A 67 -3.87 0.62 -21.57
N ALA A 68 -4.23 1.90 -21.74
CA ALA A 68 -4.24 2.88 -20.67
C ALA A 68 -5.27 2.53 -19.56
N LYS A 69 -6.46 2.04 -19.96
CA LYS A 69 -7.47 1.51 -19.04
C LYS A 69 -6.92 0.34 -18.22
N LYS A 70 -6.39 -0.68 -18.90
CA LYS A 70 -5.83 -1.86 -18.25
C LYS A 70 -4.71 -1.48 -17.27
N TRP A 71 -3.78 -0.64 -17.70
CA TRP A 71 -2.68 -0.18 -16.85
C TRP A 71 -3.17 0.52 -15.59
N LEU A 72 -4.15 1.42 -15.71
CA LEU A 72 -4.68 2.20 -14.59
C LEU A 72 -5.42 1.30 -13.58
N VAL A 73 -6.27 0.40 -14.08
CA VAL A 73 -6.99 -0.57 -13.25
C VAL A 73 -6.00 -1.49 -12.52
N GLU A 74 -5.09 -2.13 -13.27
CA GLU A 74 -4.16 -3.11 -12.69
C GLU A 74 -3.17 -2.48 -11.70
N SER A 75 -2.74 -1.24 -11.95
CA SER A 75 -1.71 -0.60 -11.13
C SER A 75 -2.26 0.05 -9.86
N HIS A 76 -3.51 0.53 -9.86
CA HIS A 76 -4.02 1.39 -8.77
C HIS A 76 -5.36 0.98 -8.18
N PHE A 77 -6.25 0.35 -8.95
CA PHE A 77 -7.61 0.05 -8.51
C PHE A 77 -7.92 -1.44 -8.42
N ASN A 78 -6.93 -2.30 -8.72
CA ASN A 78 -6.99 -3.71 -8.46
C ASN A 78 -7.17 -3.92 -6.94
N PRO A 79 -8.21 -4.64 -6.48
CA PRO A 79 -8.43 -4.91 -5.06
C PRO A 79 -7.20 -5.46 -4.32
N LYS A 80 -6.38 -6.29 -4.96
CA LYS A 80 -5.13 -6.79 -4.39
C LYS A 80 -4.15 -5.65 -4.08
N ARG A 81 -3.93 -4.74 -5.03
CA ARG A 81 -3.08 -3.54 -4.87
C ARG A 81 -3.65 -2.54 -3.88
N MET A 82 -4.98 -2.41 -3.81
CA MET A 82 -5.61 -1.52 -2.83
C MET A 82 -5.49 -2.09 -1.42
N ASN A 83 -5.63 -3.41 -1.27
CA ASN A 83 -5.43 -4.11 0.00
C ASN A 83 -3.98 -4.03 0.50
N ASP A 84 -2.98 -3.94 -0.38
CA ASP A 84 -1.58 -3.66 0.01
C ASP A 84 -1.46 -2.36 0.84
N ASN A 85 -2.39 -1.41 0.68
CA ASN A 85 -2.39 -0.13 1.39
C ASN A 85 -3.31 -0.10 2.63
N LEU A 86 -4.06 -1.18 2.90
CA LEU A 86 -4.99 -1.24 4.03
C LEU A 86 -4.36 -1.99 5.21
N ILE A 87 -4.53 -1.43 6.40
CA ILE A 87 -4.16 -2.09 7.65
C ILE A 87 -5.28 -3.10 8.00
N LEU A 88 -5.04 -4.37 7.68
CA LEU A 88 -5.94 -5.46 8.05
C LEU A 88 -5.65 -5.91 9.49
N VAL A 89 -6.53 -5.54 10.43
CA VAL A 89 -6.38 -5.84 11.87
C VAL A 89 -7.41 -6.85 12.38
N TYR A 90 -8.53 -7.05 11.69
CA TYR A 90 -9.66 -7.82 12.22
C TYR A 90 -9.71 -9.28 11.75
N PRO A 91 -10.07 -10.23 12.63
CA PRO A 91 -10.28 -11.62 12.26
C PRO A 91 -11.59 -11.80 11.50
N GLU A 92 -11.70 -12.88 10.72
CA GLU A 92 -12.93 -13.22 9.98
C GLU A 92 -14.00 -13.91 10.87
N TYR A 93 -13.68 -14.13 12.15
CA TYR A 93 -14.51 -14.78 13.16
C TYR A 93 -14.61 -13.91 14.42
N PRO A 94 -15.68 -14.04 15.23
CA PRO A 94 -15.79 -13.33 16.51
C PRO A 94 -14.67 -13.72 17.48
N VAL A 95 -14.22 -12.78 18.30
CA VAL A 95 -13.18 -12.97 19.31
C VAL A 95 -13.65 -12.45 20.68
N SER A 96 -13.06 -13.02 21.73
CA SER A 96 -13.28 -12.70 23.14
C SER A 96 -11.98 -12.27 23.82
N ASN A 97 -12.05 -11.82 25.07
CA ASN A 97 -10.87 -11.47 25.86
C ASN A 97 -9.89 -12.65 25.95
N GLY A 98 -8.61 -12.38 25.67
CA GLY A 98 -7.53 -13.36 25.64
C GLY A 98 -7.40 -14.14 24.32
N ASP A 99 -8.34 -13.99 23.38
CA ASP A 99 -8.22 -14.64 22.08
C ASP A 99 -7.09 -14.01 21.26
N THR A 100 -6.43 -14.87 20.47
CA THR A 100 -5.38 -14.47 19.54
C THR A 100 -5.70 -14.90 18.12
N TRP A 101 -5.22 -14.12 17.15
CA TRP A 101 -5.26 -14.49 15.74
C TRP A 101 -4.01 -14.00 15.03
N THR A 102 -3.70 -14.60 13.89
CA THR A 102 -2.56 -14.20 13.08
C THR A 102 -3.03 -13.78 11.70
N ILE A 103 -2.54 -12.62 11.25
CA ILE A 103 -2.75 -12.13 9.89
C ILE A 103 -1.41 -12.21 9.15
N PHE A 104 -1.45 -12.85 7.98
CA PHE A 104 -0.36 -12.86 7.02
C PHE A 104 -0.73 -11.96 5.85
N ALA A 105 0.20 -11.12 5.42
CA ALA A 105 0.08 -10.35 4.21
C ALA A 105 1.36 -10.48 3.38
N GLU A 106 1.20 -10.51 2.06
CA GLU A 106 2.31 -10.35 1.12
C GLU A 106 2.03 -9.13 0.28
N PHE A 107 2.96 -8.18 0.29
CA PHE A 107 2.90 -6.98 -0.54
C PHE A 107 3.74 -7.25 -1.76
N GLU A 108 3.14 -7.23 -2.94
CA GLU A 108 3.86 -7.51 -4.21
C GLU A 108 4.28 -6.23 -4.93
N SER A 109 3.70 -5.09 -4.56
CA SER A 109 3.91 -3.82 -5.25
C SER A 109 5.11 -3.04 -4.70
N GLY A 110 6.00 -2.60 -5.60
CA GLY A 110 7.14 -1.72 -5.31
C GLY A 110 8.29 -2.39 -4.56
N ASN A 111 8.00 -3.12 -3.47
CA ASN A 111 8.98 -3.77 -2.61
C ASN A 111 8.41 -5.09 -2.06
N PRO A 112 8.57 -6.20 -2.79
CA PRO A 112 8.03 -7.49 -2.40
C PRO A 112 8.40 -7.85 -0.95
N SER A 113 7.40 -8.02 -0.10
CA SER A 113 7.60 -8.22 1.33
C SER A 113 6.49 -9.08 1.94
N LYS A 114 6.81 -9.73 3.05
CA LYS A 114 5.88 -10.53 3.86
C LYS A 114 5.75 -9.89 5.23
N MET A 115 4.53 -9.89 5.73
CA MET A 115 4.18 -9.45 7.06
C MET A 115 3.45 -10.58 7.77
N SER A 116 3.86 -10.83 9.01
CA SER A 116 3.12 -11.67 9.96
C SER A 116 2.80 -10.83 11.18
N THR A 117 1.53 -10.74 11.53
CA THR A 117 1.08 -10.02 12.72
C THR A 117 0.26 -10.94 13.59
N VAL A 118 0.71 -11.14 14.82
CA VAL A 118 -0.06 -11.81 15.86
C VAL A 118 -0.80 -10.75 16.65
N TYR A 119 -2.11 -10.88 16.76
CA TYR A 119 -2.98 -10.02 17.53
C TYR A 119 -3.51 -10.75 18.77
N GLU A 120 -3.77 -10.01 19.84
CA GLU A 120 -4.37 -10.46 21.09
C GLU A 120 -5.42 -9.44 21.55
N ILE A 121 -6.60 -9.91 21.95
CA ILE A 121 -7.58 -9.07 22.63
C ILE A 121 -7.22 -9.02 24.11
N ILE A 122 -6.90 -7.83 24.59
CA ILE A 122 -6.64 -7.58 26.01
C ILE A 122 -7.94 -7.30 26.75
N GLU A 123 -8.82 -6.51 26.13
CA GLU A 123 -10.08 -6.10 26.74
C GLU A 123 -11.13 -5.80 25.68
N ILE A 124 -12.38 -6.15 25.95
CA ILE A 124 -13.59 -5.79 25.21
C ILE A 124 -14.58 -5.25 26.23
N THR A 125 -15.05 -4.04 25.99
CA THR A 125 -16.14 -3.40 26.74
C THR A 125 -17.38 -3.26 25.84
N SER A 126 -18.39 -2.49 26.27
CA SER A 126 -19.52 -2.15 25.38
C SER A 126 -19.12 -1.19 24.25
N ASP A 127 -18.08 -0.38 24.46
CA ASP A 127 -17.80 0.79 23.62
C ASP A 127 -16.48 0.63 22.84
N PHE A 128 -15.50 -0.06 23.43
CA PHE A 128 -14.17 -0.23 22.83
C PHE A 128 -13.54 -1.59 23.10
N ALA A 129 -12.55 -1.93 22.28
CA ALA A 129 -11.60 -3.02 22.53
C ALA A 129 -10.16 -2.50 22.63
N ILE A 130 -9.36 -3.14 23.49
CA ILE A 130 -7.90 -2.99 23.54
C ILE A 130 -7.28 -4.21 22.87
N ILE A 131 -6.51 -3.96 21.82
CA ILE A 131 -5.84 -4.99 21.03
C ILE A 131 -4.33 -4.75 21.14
N LYS A 132 -3.58 -5.82 21.42
CA LYS A 132 -2.13 -5.82 21.26
C LYS A 132 -1.75 -6.57 19.99
N SER A 133 -0.66 -6.14 19.37
CA SER A 133 -0.09 -6.87 18.25
C SER A 133 1.42 -6.94 18.31
N SER A 134 1.96 -8.02 17.75
CA SER A 134 3.38 -8.20 17.46
C SER A 134 3.53 -8.48 15.98
N THR A 135 4.21 -7.59 15.27
CA THR A 135 4.39 -7.65 13.82
C THR A 135 5.84 -7.96 13.48
N LYS A 136 6.03 -8.79 12.47
CA LYS A 136 7.30 -9.00 11.79
C LYS A 136 7.13 -8.73 10.30
N PHE A 137 7.99 -7.91 9.75
CA PHE A 137 8.03 -7.56 8.33
C PHE A 137 9.40 -7.92 7.76
N GLU A 138 9.38 -8.64 6.64
CA GLU A 138 10.57 -9.14 5.96
C GLU A 138 10.44 -8.93 4.45
N ARG A 139 11.52 -8.57 3.78
CA ARG A 139 11.53 -8.53 2.31
C ARG A 139 11.55 -9.94 1.73
N ILE A 140 10.79 -10.12 0.65
CA ILE A 140 10.82 -11.33 -0.18
C ILE A 140 12.11 -11.36 -1.00
N ASP A 141 12.51 -10.22 -1.58
CA ASP A 141 13.76 -10.09 -2.32
C ASP A 141 14.69 -9.03 -1.70
N VAL A 142 15.69 -9.53 -0.98
CA VAL A 142 16.76 -8.73 -0.35
C VAL A 142 17.77 -8.17 -1.36
N ASN A 143 17.68 -8.51 -2.65
CA ASN A 143 18.53 -8.01 -3.71
C ASN A 143 17.96 -6.79 -4.45
N THR A 144 16.72 -6.42 -4.16
CA THR A 144 16.07 -5.26 -4.76
C THR A 144 16.86 -3.98 -4.49
N ILE A 145 17.24 -3.27 -5.56
CA ILE A 145 17.88 -1.96 -5.50
C ILE A 145 16.82 -0.90 -5.71
N GLU A 146 16.65 -0.03 -4.73
CA GLU A 146 15.79 1.15 -4.80
C GLU A 146 16.61 2.36 -5.22
N ASN A 147 16.08 3.12 -6.18
CA ASN A 147 16.67 4.40 -6.57
C ASN A 147 16.04 5.50 -5.72
N TYR A 148 16.80 6.08 -4.80
CA TYR A 148 16.43 7.29 -4.06
C TYR A 148 17.25 8.46 -4.59
N PHE A 149 16.60 9.36 -5.34
CA PHE A 149 17.28 10.44 -6.06
C PHE A 149 18.41 9.91 -6.96
N SER A 150 19.65 10.36 -6.76
CA SER A 150 20.83 9.90 -7.49
C SER A 150 21.48 8.64 -6.89
N MET A 151 20.95 8.13 -5.78
CA MET A 151 21.55 7.05 -4.99
C MET A 151 20.84 5.72 -5.25
N GLN A 152 21.62 4.65 -5.31
CA GLN A 152 21.13 3.28 -5.33
C GLN A 152 21.29 2.69 -3.94
N ILE A 153 20.17 2.27 -3.33
CA ILE A 153 20.13 1.74 -1.99
C ILE A 153 19.54 0.34 -2.04
N LYS A 154 20.20 -0.60 -1.36
CA LYS A 154 19.65 -1.92 -1.09
C LYS A 154 19.56 -2.11 0.41
N PHE A 155 18.36 -2.41 0.90
CA PHE A 155 18.13 -2.72 2.31
C PHE A 155 17.98 -4.22 2.48
N ASN A 156 18.75 -4.79 3.40
CA ASN A 156 18.49 -6.09 3.98
C ASN A 156 18.17 -5.88 5.46
N VAL A 157 16.90 -5.58 5.73
CA VAL A 157 16.41 -5.13 7.04
C VAL A 157 15.19 -5.96 7.41
N THR A 158 15.16 -6.42 8.65
CA THR A 158 13.97 -6.96 9.30
C THR A 158 13.38 -5.88 10.17
N VAL A 159 12.05 -5.74 10.12
CA VAL A 159 11.32 -4.83 11.00
C VAL A 159 10.44 -5.63 11.94
N THR A 160 10.53 -5.35 13.23
CA THR A 160 9.62 -5.84 14.25
C THR A 160 8.87 -4.67 14.86
N SER A 161 7.61 -4.89 15.24
CA SER A 161 6.88 -3.89 16.02
C SER A 161 5.95 -4.51 17.03
N ILE A 162 5.72 -3.79 18.12
CA ILE A 162 4.67 -4.06 19.09
C ILE A 162 3.72 -2.87 19.07
N THR A 163 2.43 -3.15 18.93
CA THR A 163 1.38 -2.13 18.95
C THR A 163 0.39 -2.41 20.06
N GLU A 164 -0.04 -1.37 20.77
CA GLU A 164 -1.25 -1.39 21.57
C GLU A 164 -2.23 -0.40 20.95
N MET A 165 -3.45 -0.83 20.66
CA MET A 165 -4.46 -0.02 20.01
C MET A 165 -5.80 -0.12 20.74
N LYS A 166 -6.47 1.02 20.89
CA LYS A 166 -7.84 1.16 21.35
C LYS A 166 -8.74 1.37 20.13
N VAL A 167 -9.73 0.50 19.96
CA VAL A 167 -10.63 0.49 18.82
C VAL A 167 -12.06 0.71 19.28
N ASP A 168 -12.78 1.62 18.62
CA ASP A 168 -14.21 1.82 18.81
C ASP A 168 -14.99 0.62 18.25
N LEU A 169 -15.84 -0.01 19.06
CA LEU A 169 -16.60 -1.21 18.66
C LEU A 169 -17.81 -0.91 17.78
N HIS A 170 -18.31 0.32 17.78
CA HIS A 170 -19.43 0.73 16.92
C HIS A 170 -18.97 1.02 15.51
N THR A 171 -17.79 1.65 15.37
CA THR A 171 -17.30 2.13 14.08
C THR A 171 -16.13 1.32 13.52
N GLY A 172 -15.41 0.57 14.36
CA GLY A 172 -14.20 -0.16 13.98
C GLY A 172 -13.00 0.74 13.66
N TRP A 173 -13.01 1.99 14.15
CA TRP A 173 -11.89 2.91 13.95
C TRP A 173 -10.95 2.87 15.16
N ILE A 174 -9.67 3.07 14.91
CA ILE A 174 -8.67 3.26 15.97
C ILE A 174 -8.92 4.64 16.63
N ILE A 175 -9.12 4.62 17.94
CA ILE A 175 -9.24 5.80 18.81
C ILE A 175 -7.84 6.28 19.21
N ASP A 176 -7.01 5.35 19.70
CA ASP A 176 -5.64 5.60 20.13
C ASP A 176 -4.77 4.39 19.77
N ALA A 177 -3.52 4.63 19.39
CA ALA A 177 -2.55 3.55 19.21
C ALA A 177 -1.13 4.02 19.52
N LYS A 178 -0.37 3.13 20.17
CA LYS A 178 1.07 3.28 20.40
C LYS A 178 1.81 2.16 19.71
N ILE A 179 2.75 2.55 18.85
CA ILE A 179 3.53 1.63 18.04
C ILE A 179 5.00 1.80 18.41
N TYR A 180 5.62 0.72 18.87
CA TYR A 180 7.06 0.62 19.07
C TYR A 180 7.62 -0.25 17.96
N SER A 181 8.57 0.27 17.19
CA SER A 181 9.15 -0.45 16.06
C SER A 181 10.67 -0.43 16.11
N GLU A 182 11.25 -1.54 15.72
CA GLU A 182 12.68 -1.75 15.62
C GLU A 182 12.99 -2.26 14.21
N GLN A 183 13.95 -1.60 13.56
CA GLN A 183 14.44 -1.99 12.25
C GLN A 183 15.91 -2.32 12.38
N ASN A 184 16.29 -3.55 12.02
CA ASN A 184 17.68 -4.00 12.12
C ASN A 184 18.14 -4.65 10.83
N GLY A 185 19.38 -4.37 10.44
CA GLY A 185 20.03 -5.07 9.36
C GLY A 185 21.18 -4.28 8.75
N VAL A 186 21.27 -4.35 7.44
CA VAL A 186 22.37 -3.75 6.68
C VAL A 186 21.82 -2.98 5.49
N MET A 187 22.34 -1.78 5.31
CA MET A 187 22.13 -0.96 4.12
C MET A 187 23.36 -1.04 3.22
N TYR A 188 23.15 -1.19 1.92
CA TYR A 188 24.19 -1.11 0.90
C TYR A 188 23.91 0.13 0.05
N LEU A 189 24.88 1.03 -0.01
CA LEU A 189 24.73 2.35 -0.59
C LEU A 189 25.71 2.51 -1.76
N LYS A 190 25.20 3.07 -2.86
CA LYS A 190 25.98 3.45 -4.02
C LYS A 190 25.58 4.88 -4.43
N ASN A 191 26.51 5.83 -4.26
CA ASN A 191 26.26 7.28 -4.38
C ASN A 191 25.82 7.71 -5.79
N SER A 192 26.26 6.99 -6.82
CA SER A 192 25.81 7.19 -8.20
C SER A 192 25.85 5.88 -8.99
N SER A 193 25.08 5.78 -10.07
CA SER A 193 25.11 4.61 -10.97
C SER A 193 26.50 4.36 -11.59
N LYS A 194 27.32 5.42 -11.72
CA LYS A 194 28.68 5.40 -12.27
C LYS A 194 29.77 5.05 -11.25
N ASP A 195 29.48 5.14 -9.96
CA ASP A 195 30.41 4.68 -8.93
C ASP A 195 30.55 3.16 -8.97
N THR A 196 31.74 2.64 -8.71
CA THR A 196 31.99 1.20 -8.59
C THR A 196 31.98 0.74 -7.13
N LYS A 197 32.07 1.68 -6.19
CA LYS A 197 32.14 1.39 -4.76
C LYS A 197 30.73 1.25 -4.18
N ILE A 198 30.50 0.12 -3.50
CA ILE A 198 29.30 -0.11 -2.68
C ILE A 198 29.73 -0.03 -1.22
N GLU A 199 29.11 0.86 -0.46
CA GLU A 199 29.36 1.00 0.97
C GLU A 199 28.36 0.16 1.75
N LYS A 200 28.85 -0.68 2.66
CA LYS A 200 28.03 -1.51 3.54
C LYS A 200 27.97 -0.84 4.91
N LEU A 201 26.77 -0.48 5.36
CA LEU A 201 26.54 0.23 6.62
C LEU A 201 25.60 -0.58 7.52
N PRO A 202 25.91 -0.74 8.82
CA PRO A 202 24.93 -1.26 9.77
C PRO A 202 23.73 -0.31 9.82
N TYR A 203 22.53 -0.86 9.89
CA TYR A 203 21.28 -0.10 9.96
C TYR A 203 20.49 -0.54 11.18
N CYS A 204 20.24 0.40 12.09
CA CYS A 204 19.42 0.21 13.27
C CYS A 204 18.57 1.47 13.48
N VAL A 205 17.25 1.32 13.51
CA VAL A 205 16.32 2.41 13.80
C VAL A 205 15.30 1.93 14.81
N LEU A 206 15.20 2.66 15.92
CA LEU A 206 14.14 2.53 16.90
C LEU A 206 13.17 3.69 16.73
N LYS A 207 11.88 3.40 16.66
CA LYS A 207 10.84 4.42 16.42
C LYS A 207 9.61 4.13 17.26
N GLU A 208 9.14 5.17 17.94
CA GLU A 208 7.85 5.23 18.62
C GLU A 208 6.90 6.15 17.85
N VAL A 209 5.64 5.72 17.71
CA VAL A 209 4.57 6.51 17.08
C VAL A 209 3.32 6.43 17.94
N ALA A 210 2.69 7.58 18.18
CA ALA A 210 1.35 7.67 18.73
C ALA A 210 0.37 8.14 17.64
N ILE A 211 -0.81 7.52 17.58
CA ILE A 211 -1.90 7.87 16.67
C ILE A 211 -3.14 8.11 17.51
N THR A 212 -3.79 9.25 17.34
CA THR A 212 -5.03 9.63 18.04
C THR A 212 -6.05 10.18 17.05
N ASN A 213 -7.32 9.82 17.21
CA ASN A 213 -8.44 10.35 16.43
C ASN A 213 -9.43 11.09 17.34
#